data_AF-A0A0V0GKL5-F1
#
_entry.id   AF-A0A0V0GKL5-F1
#
_cell.length_a   1.000
_cell.length_b   1.000
_cell.length_c   1.000
_cell.angle_alpha   90.00
_cell.angle_beta   90.00
_cell.angle_gamma   90.00
#
_symmetry.space_group_name_H-M   'P 1'
#
loop_
_entity.id
_entity.type
_entity.pdbx_description
1 polymer ?
#
loop_
_entity_poly.entity_id
_entity_poly.type
_entity_poly.pdbx_seq_one_letter_code
_entity_poly.pdbx_strand_id
1 'polypeptide(L)'
;MISGYESNGFPEKAVMTYKMMELEGVMPDEITIASVLSACTSLGLLEMGVKLQHLAERRGLIAYVIVSNTLIDLYSKCNCIDKALEIFHRIPDKNVISWTSIILGLRINNRSLEALIFFREMKRHQDPNSVTLMSV
;
A
#
# COMPACT_ATOMS: atom_id res chain seq x y z
N MET A 1 -2.67 4.23 18.36
CA MET A 1 -3.74 5.26 18.26
C MET A 1 -4.15 5.52 16.82
N ILE A 2 -3.21 5.60 15.86
CA ILE A 2 -3.51 5.82 14.43
C ILE A 2 -4.21 4.59 13.80
N SER A 3 -3.84 3.36 14.18
CA SER A 3 -4.51 2.13 13.74
C SER A 3 -5.99 2.04 14.14
N GLY A 4 -6.43 2.75 15.19
CA GLY A 4 -7.83 2.77 15.64
C GLY A 4 -8.73 3.73 14.87
N TYR A 5 -8.16 4.66 14.10
CA TYR A 5 -8.92 5.59 13.26
C TYR A 5 -9.22 5.03 11.87
N GLU A 6 -8.40 4.08 11.39
CA GLU A 6 -8.60 3.36 10.13
C GLU A 6 -9.90 2.54 10.14
N SER A 7 -10.25 1.93 11.29
CA SER A 7 -11.51 1.21 11.46
C SER A 7 -12.74 2.10 11.65
N ASN A 8 -12.57 3.41 11.84
CA ASN A 8 -13.64 4.34 12.25
C ASN A 8 -14.00 5.41 11.21
N GLY A 9 -13.46 5.33 9.98
CA GLY A 9 -13.88 6.22 8.89
C GLY A 9 -13.41 7.68 9.01
N PHE A 10 -12.28 7.94 9.69
CA PHE A 10 -11.68 9.28 9.79
C PHE A 10 -10.24 9.32 9.23
N PRO A 11 -10.04 9.12 7.92
CA PRO A 11 -8.71 9.21 7.31
C PRO A 11 -8.06 10.59 7.52
N GLU A 12 -8.87 11.65 7.62
CA GLU A 12 -8.40 13.01 7.91
C GLU A 12 -7.71 13.10 9.28
N LYS A 13 -8.25 12.43 10.31
CA LYS A 13 -7.66 12.43 11.66
C LYS A 13 -6.32 11.70 11.70
N ALA A 14 -6.15 10.63 10.92
CA ALA A 14 -4.87 9.94 10.81
C ALA A 14 -3.79 10.87 10.22
N VAL A 15 -4.12 11.60 9.15
CA VAL A 15 -3.24 12.60 8.54
C VAL A 15 -2.93 13.75 9.51
N MET A 16 -3.92 14.26 10.24
CA MET A 16 -3.71 15.34 11.22
C MET A 16 -2.84 14.87 12.40
N THR A 17 -3.04 13.65 12.88
CA THR A 17 -2.23 13.07 13.96
C THR A 17 -0.77 12.92 13.52
N TYR A 18 -0.54 12.48 12.28
CA TYR A 18 0.80 12.43 11.71
C TYR A 18 1.47 13.81 11.61
N LYS A 19 0.72 14.84 11.19
CA LYS A 19 1.25 16.22 11.15
C LYS A 19 1.64 16.73 12.54
N MET A 20 0.83 16.43 13.56
CA MET A 20 1.18 16.78 14.96
C MET A 20 2.44 16.04 15.41
N MET A 21 2.56 14.75 15.06
CA MET A 21 3.74 13.94 15.35
C MET A 21 5.01 14.51 14.71
N GLU A 22 4.93 14.97 13.46
CA GLU A 22 6.04 15.68 12.79
C GLU A 22 6.41 16.99 13.49
N LEU A 23 5.42 17.78 13.94
CA LEU A 23 5.65 19.03 14.67
C LEU A 23 6.31 18.80 16.04
N GLU A 24 5.94 17.72 16.72
CA GLU A 24 6.51 17.32 18.00
C GLU A 24 7.86 16.59 17.85
N GLY A 25 8.33 16.36 16.63
CA GLY A 25 9.60 15.67 16.34
C GLY A 25 9.58 14.18 16.69
N VAL A 26 8.40 13.59 16.85
CA VAL A 26 8.23 12.17 17.17
C VAL A 26 8.33 11.35 15.89
N MET A 27 9.11 10.27 15.95
CA MET A 27 9.42 9.48 14.74
C MET A 27 8.35 8.42 14.46
N PRO A 28 7.78 8.38 13.24
CA PRO A 28 6.79 7.38 12.87
C PRO A 28 7.46 6.01 12.69
N ASP A 29 6.78 4.97 13.18
CA ASP A 29 7.12 3.56 12.95
C ASP A 29 6.41 3.01 11.69
N GLU A 30 6.68 1.75 11.33
CA GLU A 30 6.11 1.09 10.15
C GLU A 30 4.58 1.04 10.19
N ILE A 31 3.98 0.88 11.38
CA ILE A 31 2.53 0.84 11.58
C ILE A 31 1.95 2.23 11.34
N THR A 32 2.59 3.27 11.88
CA THR A 32 2.18 4.66 11.69
C THR A 32 2.23 5.04 10.22
N ILE A 33 3.34 4.74 9.53
CA ILE A 33 3.47 5.02 8.09
C ILE A 33 2.39 4.28 7.30
N ALA A 34 2.17 2.98 7.57
CA ALA A 34 1.14 2.20 6.88
C ALA A 34 -0.27 2.76 7.09
N SER A 35 -0.64 3.12 8.33
CA SER A 35 -1.97 3.69 8.59
C SER A 35 -2.16 5.06 7.95
N VAL A 36 -1.12 5.92 7.94
CA VAL A 36 -1.22 7.23 7.29
C VAL A 36 -1.28 7.09 5.77
N LEU A 37 -0.51 6.16 5.18
CA LEU A 37 -0.61 5.83 3.77
C LEU A 37 -2.01 5.34 3.39
N SER A 38 -2.62 4.47 4.19
CA SER A 38 -3.99 3.99 3.99
C SER A 38 -5.02 5.13 4.01
N ALA A 39 -4.83 6.10 4.92
CA ALA A 39 -5.61 7.33 4.93
C ALA A 39 -5.38 8.19 3.68
N CYS A 40 -4.13 8.34 3.23
CA CYS A 40 -3.81 9.04 1.98
C CYS A 40 -4.48 8.37 0.78
N THR A 41 -4.51 7.04 0.74
CA THR A 41 -5.18 6.26 -0.30
C THR A 41 -6.68 6.55 -0.34
N SER A 42 -7.33 6.58 0.82
CA SER A 42 -8.77 6.88 0.93
C SER A 42 -9.12 8.31 0.53
N LEU A 43 -8.19 9.25 0.75
CA LEU A 43 -8.35 10.68 0.44
C LEU A 43 -7.79 11.08 -0.93
N GLY A 44 -7.15 10.16 -1.67
CA GLY A 44 -6.48 10.46 -2.93
C GLY A 44 -5.26 11.38 -2.81
N LEU A 45 -4.62 11.45 -1.63
CA LEU A 45 -3.50 12.36 -1.35
C LEU A 45 -2.16 11.80 -1.82
N LEU A 46 -1.97 11.69 -3.14
CA LEU A 46 -0.77 11.12 -3.75
C LEU A 46 0.52 11.84 -3.33
N GLU A 47 0.53 13.17 -3.31
CA GLU A 47 1.73 13.95 -2.93
C GLU A 47 2.22 13.62 -1.52
N MET A 48 1.29 13.44 -0.58
CA MET A 48 1.63 13.05 0.79
C MET A 48 2.16 11.62 0.84
N GLY A 49 1.54 10.71 0.09
CA GLY A 49 2.02 9.34 -0.03
C GLY A 49 3.43 9.23 -0.61
N VAL A 50 3.77 10.07 -1.60
CA VAL A 50 5.14 10.17 -2.13
C VAL A 50 6.12 10.65 -1.05
N LYS A 51 5.76 11.66 -0.24
CA LYS A 51 6.61 12.10 0.88
C LYS A 51 6.84 10.99 1.90
N LEU A 52 5.78 10.25 2.24
CA LEU A 52 5.84 9.12 3.17
C LEU A 52 6.69 7.97 2.61
N GLN A 53 6.64 7.70 1.29
CA GLN A 53 7.54 6.72 0.67
C GLN A 53 9.01 7.13 0.85
N HIS A 54 9.39 8.37 0.53
CA HIS A 54 10.77 8.83 0.68
C HIS A 54 11.23 8.77 2.14
N LEU A 55 10.34 9.09 3.09
CA LEU A 55 10.60 8.92 4.51
C LEU A 55 10.83 7.45 4.88
N ALA A 56 9.97 6.55 4.39
CA ALA A 56 10.08 5.12 4.61
C ALA A 56 11.39 4.54 4.03
N GLU A 57 11.80 4.96 2.83
CA GLU A 57 13.08 4.58 2.21
C GLU A 57 14.27 5.04 3.06
N ARG A 58 14.28 6.32 3.47
CA ARG A 58 15.35 6.88 4.32
C ARG A 58 15.49 6.17 5.66
N ARG A 59 14.39 5.62 6.17
CA ARG A 59 14.33 4.92 7.46
C ARG A 59 14.50 3.40 7.34
N GLY A 60 14.56 2.86 6.13
CA GLY A 60 14.54 1.41 5.90
C GLY A 60 13.19 0.75 6.18
N LEU A 61 12.12 1.53 6.38
CA LEU A 61 10.77 1.00 6.66
C LEU A 61 10.13 0.33 5.44
N ILE A 62 10.66 0.58 4.23
CA ILE A 62 10.16 -0.07 3.02
C ILE A 62 10.41 -1.59 3.02
N ALA A 63 11.37 -2.08 3.83
CA ALA A 63 11.64 -3.50 4.02
C ALA A 63 10.47 -4.24 4.70
N TYR A 64 9.59 -3.52 5.40
CA TYR A 64 8.40 -4.10 6.01
C TYR A 64 7.32 -4.28 4.95
N VAL A 65 6.89 -5.54 4.76
CA VAL A 65 5.90 -5.91 3.74
C VAL A 65 4.59 -5.13 3.91
N ILE A 66 4.21 -4.77 5.14
CA ILE A 66 3.01 -3.95 5.39
C ILE A 66 3.11 -2.58 4.72
N VAL A 67 4.25 -1.88 4.85
CA VAL A 67 4.45 -0.55 4.24
C VAL A 67 4.45 -0.67 2.72
N SER A 68 5.17 -1.65 2.18
CA SER A 68 5.22 -1.90 0.73
C SER A 68 3.83 -2.22 0.17
N ASN A 69 3.03 -3.05 0.85
CA ASN A 69 1.68 -3.38 0.41
C ASN A 69 0.74 -2.17 0.43
N THR A 70 0.84 -1.29 1.44
CA THR A 70 0.02 -0.07 1.46
C THR A 70 0.45 0.92 0.37
N LEU A 71 1.74 1.00 0.04
CA LEU A 71 2.21 1.80 -1.10
C LEU A 71 1.69 1.25 -2.43
N ILE A 72 1.64 -0.07 -2.62
CA ILE A 72 1.02 -0.70 -3.79
C ILE A 72 -0.45 -0.28 -3.91
N ASP A 73 -1.22 -0.33 -2.82
CA ASP A 73 -2.63 0.06 -2.80
C ASP A 73 -2.81 1.56 -3.13
N LEU A 74 -1.99 2.43 -2.53
CA LEU A 74 -1.98 3.87 -2.80
C LEU A 74 -1.76 4.15 -4.29
N TYR A 75 -0.65 3.66 -4.85
CA TYR A 75 -0.31 3.93 -6.24
C TYR A 75 -1.31 3.32 -7.21
N SER A 76 -1.85 2.14 -6.89
CA SER A 76 -2.90 1.51 -7.68
C SER A 76 -4.17 2.36 -7.76
N LYS A 77 -4.65 2.90 -6.63
CA LYS A 77 -5.86 3.73 -6.57
C LYS A 77 -5.64 5.17 -7.07
N CYS A 78 -4.40 5.64 -7.10
CA CYS A 78 -4.03 6.94 -7.67
C CYS A 78 -3.61 6.87 -9.16
N ASN A 79 -4.05 5.86 -9.92
CA ASN A 79 -3.72 5.67 -11.34
C ASN A 79 -2.22 5.64 -11.67
N CYS A 80 -1.39 5.20 -10.73
CA CYS A 80 0.07 5.11 -10.87
C CYS A 80 0.54 3.65 -10.81
N ILE A 81 -0.14 2.76 -11.53
CA ILE A 81 0.08 1.31 -11.45
C ILE A 81 1.51 0.87 -11.76
N ASP A 82 2.24 1.59 -12.61
CA ASP A 82 3.65 1.27 -12.91
C ASP A 82 4.55 1.43 -11.67
N LYS A 83 4.31 2.46 -10.85
CA LYS A 83 5.01 2.62 -9.56
C LYS A 83 4.64 1.52 -8.57
N ALA A 84 3.37 1.09 -8.58
CA ALA A 84 2.94 -0.03 -7.75
C ALA A 84 3.67 -1.34 -8.16
N LEU A 85 3.85 -1.58 -9.46
CA LEU A 85 4.64 -2.71 -9.98
C LEU A 85 6.11 -2.63 -9.55
N GLU A 86 6.74 -1.45 -9.64
CA GLU A 86 8.11 -1.25 -9.18
C GLU A 86 8.27 -1.64 -7.70
N ILE A 87 7.34 -1.21 -6.85
CA ILE A 87 7.35 -1.55 -5.42
C ILE A 87 7.14 -3.04 -5.22
N PHE A 88 6.15 -3.63 -5.91
CA PHE A 88 5.88 -5.06 -5.85
C PHE A 88 7.12 -5.90 -6.19
N HIS A 89 7.85 -5.54 -7.25
CA HIS A 89 9.07 -6.25 -7.65
C HIS A 89 10.19 -6.14 -6.62
N ARG A 90 10.27 -5.03 -5.86
CA ARG A 90 11.26 -4.83 -4.80
C ARG A 90 10.98 -5.64 -3.52
N ILE A 91 9.78 -6.17 -3.32
CA ILE A 91 9.46 -7.03 -2.16
C ILE A 91 10.17 -8.38 -2.32
N PRO A 92 11.11 -8.77 -1.43
CA PRO A 92 11.78 -10.07 -1.53
C PRO A 92 10.81 -11.23 -1.29
N ASP A 93 10.09 -11.19 -0.16
CA ASP A 93 9.16 -12.21 0.28
C ASP A 93 7.71 -11.71 0.15
N LYS A 94 7.14 -11.92 -1.04
CA LYS A 94 5.75 -11.52 -1.35
C LYS A 94 4.77 -12.44 -0.62
N ASN A 95 3.79 -11.86 0.06
CA ASN A 95 2.71 -12.60 0.69
C ASN A 95 1.41 -12.50 -0.12
N VAL A 96 0.35 -13.18 0.35
CA VAL A 96 -0.97 -13.18 -0.29
C VAL A 96 -1.49 -11.75 -0.50
N ILE A 97 -1.22 -10.85 0.45
CA ILE A 97 -1.64 -9.45 0.37
C ILE A 97 -0.88 -8.74 -0.75
N SER A 98 0.44 -8.91 -0.86
CA SER A 98 1.24 -8.32 -1.95
C SER A 98 0.70 -8.69 -3.33
N TRP A 99 0.44 -9.99 -3.55
CA TRP A 99 -0.14 -10.48 -4.81
C TRP A 99 -1.55 -9.97 -5.04
N THR A 100 -2.41 -10.03 -4.03
CA THR A 100 -3.80 -9.57 -4.16
C THR A 100 -3.86 -8.07 -4.46
N SER A 101 -3.03 -7.25 -3.79
CA SER A 101 -2.98 -5.81 -4.01
C SER A 101 -2.56 -5.46 -5.44
N ILE A 102 -1.53 -6.12 -6.00
CA ILE A 102 -1.09 -5.80 -7.36
C ILE A 102 -2.09 -6.28 -8.43
N ILE A 103 -2.70 -7.46 -8.25
CA ILE A 103 -3.71 -7.99 -9.17
C ILE A 103 -4.94 -7.07 -9.20
N LEU A 104 -5.43 -6.67 -8.02
CA LEU A 104 -6.51 -5.67 -7.92
C LEU A 104 -6.12 -4.35 -8.57
N GLY A 105 -4.90 -3.89 -8.33
CA GLY A 105 -4.37 -2.65 -8.91
C GLY A 105 -4.35 -2.69 -10.44
N LEU A 106 -3.85 -3.78 -11.02
CA LEU A 106 -3.85 -3.97 -12.48
C LEU A 106 -5.27 -3.96 -13.05
N ARG A 107 -6.22 -4.63 -12.39
CA ARG A 107 -7.63 -4.64 -12.81
C ARG A 107 -8.23 -3.24 -12.84
N ILE A 108 -8.12 -2.46 -11.76
CA ILE A 108 -8.73 -1.12 -11.69
C ILE A 108 -8.04 -0.10 -12.61
N ASN A 109 -6.81 -0.40 -13.06
CA ASN A 109 -6.08 0.40 -14.05
C ASN A 109 -6.23 -0.13 -15.49
N ASN A 110 -7.26 -0.95 -15.77
CA ASN A 110 -7.57 -1.51 -17.09
C ASN A 110 -6.46 -2.41 -17.69
N ARG A 111 -5.61 -3.02 -16.86
CA ARG A 111 -4.55 -3.97 -17.25
C ARG A 111 -4.92 -5.42 -16.93
N SER A 112 -6.16 -5.81 -17.23
CA SER A 112 -6.73 -7.11 -16.83
C SER A 112 -5.98 -8.33 -17.38
N LEU A 113 -5.37 -8.22 -18.56
CA LEU A 113 -4.52 -9.30 -19.11
C LEU A 113 -3.27 -9.53 -18.25
N GLU A 114 -2.65 -8.47 -17.75
CA GLU A 114 -1.53 -8.57 -16.83
C GLU A 114 -2.00 -9.08 -15.46
N ALA A 115 -3.15 -8.64 -14.98
CA ALA A 115 -3.74 -9.17 -13.74
C ALA A 115 -3.89 -10.70 -13.80
N LEU A 116 -4.33 -11.26 -14.94
CA LEU A 116 -4.41 -12.70 -15.18
C LEU A 116 -3.04 -13.39 -15.19
N ILE A 117 -2.01 -12.74 -15.75
CA ILE A 117 -0.63 -13.27 -15.75
C ILE A 117 -0.13 -13.34 -14.30
N PHE A 118 -0.25 -12.26 -13.53
CA PHE A 118 0.16 -12.21 -12.13
C PHE A 118 -0.63 -13.21 -11.26
N PHE A 119 -1.92 -13.40 -11.51
CA PHE A 119 -2.71 -14.43 -10.81
C PHE A 119 -2.20 -15.86 -11.08
N ARG A 120 -1.82 -16.15 -12.33
CA ARG A 120 -1.20 -17.43 -12.69
C ARG A 120 0.16 -17.60 -12.04
N GLU A 121 0.97 -16.55 -11.98
CA GLU A 121 2.26 -16.57 -11.29
C GLU A 121 2.11 -16.78 -9.78
N MET A 122 1.14 -16.10 -9.16
CA MET A 122 0.79 -16.30 -7.75
C MET A 122 0.50 -17.76 -7.46
N LYS A 123 -0.38 -18.40 -8.25
CA LYS A 123 -0.74 -19.83 -8.08
C LYS A 123 0.44 -20.80 -8.13
N ARG A 124 1.57 -20.42 -8.73
CA ARG A 124 2.78 -21.25 -8.77
C ARG A 124 3.58 -21.17 -7.47
N HIS A 125 3.40 -20.11 -6.69
CA HIS A 125 4.19 -19.83 -5.49
C HIS A 125 3.35 -19.83 -4.20
N GLN A 126 2.05 -19.58 -4.29
CA GLN A 126 1.17 -19.35 -3.15
C GLN A 126 -0.29 -19.64 -3.49
N ASP A 127 -1.04 -20.21 -2.54
CA ASP A 127 -2.48 -20.43 -2.69
C ASP A 127 -3.26 -19.11 -2.60
N PRO A 128 -4.08 -18.77 -3.62
CA PRO A 128 -4.96 -17.60 -3.58
C PRO A 128 -6.00 -17.71 -2.45
N ASN A 129 -6.32 -16.58 -1.81
CA ASN A 129 -7.45 -16.51 -0.90
C ASN A 129 -8.74 -16.12 -1.66
N SER A 130 -9.88 -16.12 -0.96
CA SER A 130 -11.18 -15.78 -1.54
C SER A 130 -11.23 -14.36 -2.14
N VAL A 131 -10.49 -13.41 -1.58
CA VAL A 131 -10.40 -12.03 -2.10
C VAL A 131 -9.62 -11.99 -3.41
N THR A 132 -8.55 -12.76 -3.54
CA THR A 132 -7.80 -12.87 -4.80
C THR A 132 -8.68 -13.43 -5.93
N LEU A 133 -9.55 -14.40 -5.64
CA LEU A 133 -10.43 -14.98 -6.67
C LEU A 133 -11.44 -13.99 -7.24
N MET A 134 -11.88 -13.01 -6.46
CA MET A 134 -12.78 -11.93 -6.92
C MET A 134 -12.05 -10.80 -7.66
N SER A 135 -10.71 -10.82 -7.67
CA SER A 135 -9.87 -9.77 -8.25
C SER A 135 -9.52 -9.98 -9.72
N VAL A 136 -9.86 -11.13 -10.29
CA VAL A 136 -9.54 -11.57 -11.65
C VAL A 136 -10.79 -11.66 -12.51
#